data_AF-A0A7L4PCD8-F1
#
_entry.id   AF-A0A7L4PCD8-F1
#
_cell.length_a   1.000
_cell.length_b   1.000
_cell.length_c   1.000
_cell.angle_alpha   90.00
_cell.angle_beta   90.00
_cell.angle_gamma   90.00
#
_symmetry.space_group_name_H-M   'P 1'
#
loop_
_entity.id
_entity.type
_entity.pdbx_description
1 polymer ?
#
loop_
_entity_poly.entity_id
_entity_poly.type
_entity_poly.pdbx_seq_one_letter_code
_entity_poly.pdbx_strand_id
1 'polypeptide(L)'
;MDEAEYISSQVVKYLEKKLGETAKHILVTVTYTEDGVEVEVDVDASVLVDDAYLQKVVDEAAELGVCLADLIKEKGWPLAENDSEVCWRS
;
A
#
# COMPACT_ATOMS: atom_id res chain seq x y z
N MET A 1 12.61 11.22 1.93
CA MET A 1 11.51 10.30 1.59
C MET A 1 11.46 10.18 0.10
N ASP A 2 11.91 9.03 -0.37
CA ASP A 2 11.87 8.62 -1.76
C ASP A 2 10.46 8.12 -2.12
N GLU A 3 10.19 7.95 -3.41
CA GLU A 3 8.89 7.48 -3.93
C GLU A 3 8.47 6.13 -3.32
N ALA A 4 9.39 5.17 -3.21
CA ALA A 4 9.16 3.88 -2.58
C ALA A 4 8.81 3.99 -1.09
N GLU A 5 9.50 4.88 -0.37
CA GLU A 5 9.26 5.13 1.06
C GLU A 5 7.90 5.80 1.29
N TYR A 6 7.48 6.69 0.37
CA TYR A 6 6.15 7.27 0.41
C TYR A 6 5.04 6.24 0.17
N ILE A 7 5.15 5.45 -0.91
CA ILE A 7 4.15 4.44 -1.24
C ILE A 7 4.02 3.44 -0.11
N SER A 8 5.13 2.87 0.35
CA SER A 8 5.14 1.94 1.48
C SER A 8 4.50 2.56 2.72
N SER A 9 4.77 3.83 3.05
CA SER A 9 4.11 4.51 4.17
C SER A 9 2.60 4.65 3.99
N GLN A 10 2.11 4.91 2.78
CA GLN A 10 0.65 4.99 2.52
C GLN A 10 -0.02 3.62 2.63
N VAL A 11 0.60 2.58 2.09
CA VAL A 11 0.11 1.20 2.19
C VAL A 11 0.08 0.73 3.65
N VAL A 12 1.13 1.01 4.42
CA VAL A 12 1.17 0.73 5.87
C VAL A 12 0.02 1.44 6.59
N LYS A 13 -0.18 2.74 6.34
CA LYS A 13 -1.29 3.49 6.94
C LYS A 13 -2.66 2.90 6.60
N TYR A 14 -2.84 2.39 5.38
CA TYR A 14 -4.07 1.74 4.98
C TYR A 14 -4.31 0.46 5.79
N LEU A 15 -3.29 -0.39 5.90
CA LEU A 15 -3.33 -1.63 6.66
C LEU A 15 -3.57 -1.36 8.15
N GLU A 16 -2.89 -0.38 8.74
CA GLU A 16 -3.12 0.04 10.13
C GLU A 16 -4.56 0.53 10.34
N LYS A 17 -5.14 1.23 9.37
CA LYS A 17 -6.53 1.71 9.45
C LYS A 17 -7.56 0.58 9.35
N LYS A 18 -7.28 -0.47 8.56
CA LYS A 18 -8.19 -1.61 8.32
C LYS A 18 -8.07 -2.72 9.35
N LEU A 19 -6.85 -2.99 9.83
CA LEU A 19 -6.53 -4.09 10.74
C LEU A 19 -6.32 -3.61 12.19
N GLY A 20 -5.90 -2.36 12.39
CA GLY A 20 -5.66 -1.81 13.71
C GLY A 20 -4.68 -2.66 14.53
N GLU A 21 -5.04 -2.93 15.78
CA GLU A 21 -4.25 -3.74 16.72
C GLU A 21 -4.16 -5.23 16.33
N THR A 22 -4.89 -5.67 15.30
CA THR A 22 -4.82 -7.06 14.84
C THR A 22 -3.62 -7.33 13.93
N ALA A 23 -3.03 -6.30 13.32
CA ALA A 23 -1.79 -6.41 12.55
C ALA A 23 -0.60 -6.44 13.53
N LYS A 24 0.16 -7.54 13.51
CA LYS A 24 1.36 -7.70 14.34
C LYS A 24 2.60 -7.24 13.61
N HIS A 25 2.74 -7.65 12.35
CA HIS A 25 3.82 -7.25 11.48
C HIS A 25 3.27 -6.87 10.12
N ILE A 26 3.75 -5.74 9.59
CA ILE A 26 3.44 -5.27 8.24
C ILE A 26 4.78 -5.01 7.56
N LEU A 27 5.03 -5.67 6.45
CA LEU A 27 6.16 -5.42 5.58
C LEU A 27 5.63 -5.04 4.20
N VAL A 28 6.02 -3.86 3.73
CA VAL A 28 5.69 -3.39 2.38
C VAL A 28 6.98 -3.13 1.64
N THR A 29 7.18 -3.83 0.55
CA THR A 29 8.33 -3.66 -0.35
C THR A 29 7.83 -3.09 -1.66
N VAL A 30 8.45 -1.99 -2.10
CA VAL A 30 8.13 -1.34 -3.36
C VAL A 30 9.38 -1.38 -4.22
N THR A 31 9.29 -2.05 -5.36
CA THR A 31 10.40 -2.24 -6.29
C THR A 31 10.04 -1.62 -7.63
N TYR A 32 10.88 -0.72 -8.12
CA TYR A 32 10.74 -0.15 -9.47
C TYR A 32 11.57 -0.98 -10.45
N THR A 33 10.92 -1.48 -11.49
CA THR A 33 11.53 -2.23 -12.58
C THR A 33 11.38 -1.47 -13.90
N GLU A 34 12.08 -1.89 -14.96
CA GLU A 34 11.96 -1.25 -16.28
C GLU A 34 10.54 -1.41 -16.86
N ASP A 35 9.84 -2.49 -16.50
CA ASP A 35 8.49 -2.81 -16.95
C ASP A 35 7.39 -2.15 -16.09
N GLY A 36 7.69 -1.73 -14.85
CA GLY A 36 6.68 -1.15 -13.99
C GLY A 36 7.10 -1.03 -12.52
N VAL A 37 6.10 -1.18 -11.64
CA VAL A 37 6.29 -1.16 -10.19
C VAL A 37 5.71 -2.44 -9.60
N GLU A 38 6.47 -3.07 -8.73
CA GLU A 38 6.04 -4.25 -7.99
C GLU A 38 5.86 -3.84 -6.52
N VAL A 39 4.65 -4.06 -6.00
CA VAL A 39 4.31 -3.78 -4.60
C VAL A 39 4.00 -5.10 -3.92
N GLU A 40 4.90 -5.52 -3.03
CA GLU A 40 4.74 -6.72 -2.22
C GLU A 40 4.30 -6.32 -0.82
N VAL A 41 3.17 -6.88 -0.38
CA VAL A 41 2.56 -6.61 0.92
C VAL A 41 2.49 -7.91 1.70
N ASP A 42 3.24 -7.99 2.79
CA ASP A 42 3.25 -9.12 3.71
C ASP A 42 2.72 -8.67 5.07
N VAL A 43 1.68 -9.34 5.57
CA VAL A 43 0.99 -8.98 6.81
C VAL A 43 0.83 -10.19 7.70
N ASP A 44 1.46 -10.15 8.86
CA ASP A 44 1.22 -11.09 9.95
C ASP A 44 0.12 -10.51 10.85
N ALA A 45 -1.03 -11.15 10.86
CA ALA A 45 -2.18 -10.74 11.68
C ALA A 45 -2.47 -11.74 12.81
N SER A 46 -3.28 -11.31 13.77
CA SER A 46 -3.81 -12.20 14.80
C SER A 46 -4.67 -13.31 14.20
N VAL A 47 -4.60 -14.52 14.75
CA VAL A 47 -5.41 -15.70 14.37
C VAL A 47 -6.93 -15.51 14.51
N LEU A 48 -7.36 -14.38 15.09
CA LEU A 48 -8.75 -13.97 15.21
C LEU A 48 -9.28 -13.26 13.96
N VAL A 49 -8.39 -12.86 13.05
CA VAL A 49 -8.76 -12.25 11.77
C VAL A 49 -9.09 -13.37 10.78
N ASP A 50 -10.22 -13.24 10.11
CA ASP A 50 -10.61 -14.15 9.05
C ASP A 50 -9.64 -14.05 7.86
N ASP A 51 -9.12 -15.19 7.39
CA ASP A 51 -8.16 -15.25 6.29
C ASP A 51 -8.68 -14.58 5.00
N ALA A 52 -9.98 -14.72 4.69
CA ALA A 52 -10.56 -14.10 3.49
C ALA A 52 -10.65 -12.58 3.65
N TYR A 53 -10.92 -12.08 4.85
CA TYR A 53 -10.84 -10.65 5.14
C TYR A 53 -9.40 -10.15 5.07
N LEU A 54 -8.43 -10.87 5.64
CA LEU A 54 -7.02 -10.49 5.60
C LEU A 54 -6.52 -10.42 4.16
N GLN A 55 -6.78 -11.46 3.36
CA GLN A 55 -6.41 -11.49 1.95
C GLN A 55 -7.03 -10.32 1.19
N LYS A 56 -8.32 -10.04 1.40
CA LYS A 56 -8.98 -8.89 0.78
C LYS A 56 -8.30 -7.57 1.14
N VAL A 57 -7.97 -7.37 2.41
CA VAL A 57 -7.31 -6.14 2.87
C VAL A 57 -5.90 -6.00 2.29
N VAL A 58 -5.16 -7.11 2.16
CA VAL A 58 -3.84 -7.14 1.51
C VAL A 58 -3.95 -6.81 0.03
N ASP A 59 -4.93 -7.39 -0.67
CA ASP A 59 -5.21 -7.08 -2.08
C ASP A 59 -5.54 -5.60 -2.27
N GLU A 60 -6.46 -5.05 -1.46
CA GLU A 60 -6.82 -3.62 -1.48
C GLU A 60 -5.59 -2.71 -1.20
N ALA A 61 -4.69 -3.15 -0.31
CA ALA A 61 -3.48 -2.41 0.03
C ALA A 61 -2.43 -2.45 -1.09
N ALA A 62 -2.29 -3.58 -1.79
CA ALA A 62 -1.43 -3.69 -2.95
C ALA A 62 -1.95 -2.83 -4.11
N GLU A 63 -3.27 -2.84 -4.36
CA GLU A 63 -3.90 -1.97 -5.36
C GLU A 63 -3.67 -0.47 -5.07
N LEU A 64 -3.75 -0.06 -3.80
CA LEU A 64 -3.40 1.30 -3.37
C LEU A 64 -1.95 1.63 -3.73
N GLY A 65 -1.02 0.72 -3.44
CA GLY A 65 0.39 0.91 -3.74
C GLY A 65 0.67 1.06 -5.24
N VAL A 66 0.06 0.22 -6.06
CA VAL A 66 0.17 0.29 -7.53
C VAL A 66 -0.42 1.60 -8.05
N CYS A 67 -1.61 1.99 -7.60
CA CYS A 67 -2.23 3.25 -8.00
C CYS A 67 -1.35 4.48 -7.69
N LEU A 68 -0.73 4.50 -6.51
CA LEU A 68 0.19 5.57 -6.13
C LEU A 68 1.45 5.58 -7.00
N ALA A 69 1.99 4.41 -7.34
CA ALA A 69 3.14 4.30 -8.20
C ALA A 69 2.84 4.76 -9.65
N ASP A 70 1.68 4.40 -10.19
CA ASP A 70 1.22 4.88 -11.50
C ASP A 70 1.06 6.41 -11.49
N LEU A 71 0.45 6.98 -10.45
CA LEU A 71 0.35 8.44 -10.30
C LEU A 71 1.72 9.12 -10.29
N ILE A 72 2.70 8.54 -9.59
CA ILE A 72 4.07 9.07 -9.54
C ILE A 72 4.72 9.00 -10.92
N LYS A 73 4.52 7.90 -11.64
CA LYS A 73 5.03 7.73 -13.00
C LYS A 73 4.41 8.72 -13.99
N GLU A 74 3.12 9.02 -13.84
CA GLU A 74 2.39 9.95 -14.73
C GLU A 74 2.65 11.42 -14.41
N LYS A 75 2.61 11.81 -13.13
CA LYS A 75 2.70 13.22 -12.70
C LYS A 75 4.11 13.65 -12.31
N GLY A 76 4.99 12.68 -12.06
CA GLY A 76 6.30 12.90 -11.46
C GLY A 76 6.23 13.02 -9.94
N TRP A 77 7.36 12.73 -9.30
CA TRP A 77 7.55 12.94 -7.87
C TRP A 77 8.15 14.34 -7.60
N PRO A 78 7.70 15.09 -6.57
CA PRO A 78 6.68 14.73 -5.58
C PRO A 78 5.23 14.95 -6.03
N LEU A 79 4.33 14.08 -5.55
CA LEU A 79 2.88 14.25 -5.72
C LEU A 79 2.33 15.45 -4.94
N ALA A 80 1.27 16.08 -5.44
CA ALA A 80 0.54 17.10 -4.68
C ALA A 80 -0.29 16.45 -3.56
N GLU A 81 -0.62 17.23 -2.52
CA GLU A 81 -1.28 16.75 -1.30
C GLU A 81 -2.58 15.95 -1.58
N ASN A 82 -3.34 16.35 -2.61
CA ASN A 82 -4.62 15.72 -2.96
C ASN A 82 -4.51 14.67 -4.08
N ASP A 83 -3.34 14.48 -4.69
CA ASP A 83 -3.20 13.52 -5.79
C ASP A 83 -3.39 12.08 -5.30
N SER A 84 -2.92 11.79 -4.09
CA SER A 84 -3.04 10.46 -3.49
C SER A 84 -4.48 10.09 -3.10
N GLU A 85 -5.38 11.06 -2.91
CA GLU A 85 -6.75 10.81 -2.45
C GLU A 85 -7.57 9.94 -3.42
N VAL A 86 -7.24 9.97 -4.72
CA VAL A 86 -7.93 9.15 -5.73
C VAL A 86 -7.67 7.66 -5.52
N CYS A 87 -6.49 7.30 -5.01
CA CYS A 87 -6.12 5.91 -4.75
C CYS A 87 -6.68 5.40 -3.42
N TRP A 88 -7.01 6.30 -2.48
CA TRP A 88 -7.57 5.95 -1.18
C TRP A 88 -9.08 5.66 -1.19
N ARG A 89 -9.74 5.68 -2.35
CA ARG A 89 -11.21 5.59 -2.49
C ARG A 89 -11.80 4.17 -2.61
N SER A 90 -11.00 3.10 -2.49
CA SER A 90 -11.50 1.70 -2.48
C SER A 90 -11.93 1.22 -1.08
#